data_AF-A0A7G3UP36-F1
#
_entry.id   AF-A0A7G3UP36-F1
#
_cell.length_a   1.000
_cell.length_b   1.000
_cell.length_c   1.000
_cell.angle_alpha   90.00
_cell.angle_beta   90.00
_cell.angle_gamma   90.00
#
_symmetry.space_group_name_H-M   'P 1'
#
loop_
_entity.id
_entity.type
_entity.pdbx_description
1 polymer ?
#
loop_
_entity_poly.entity_id
_entity_poly.type
_entity_poly.pdbx_seq_one_letter_code
_entity_poly.pdbx_strand_id
1 'polypeptide(L)'
;MDLGTQGAPAPADLAWARGVDAYTMGAYPQAEEEFRTAVRLDPGMADGWLGLHALRVDTTNALLRMYRARDRFGEQRARHRRALNSWYWLGWWVQPVLESPRDLLLAHASHWLDGRHVPELDRALAGLPPVDTDPQVRFLHSCRAYLVKDWEQLVRHTEPLVGDALLGIEAGLFAGMARVRLEMYGQAEPLLAAALMRCRSEQPQRKELRYWLARAHEGTGRTAAALPLYRAVHRVDPGFMDTSARLAAIAEYDGTDPLETGSYHDDPAGAGLAVSLAGYGPGQETVEAEDGTLPPEGPRAGGDPADRPPGTVSPAPADLGRSRDAPDGRGPGAPLPSGPTDPLLLAEALAELERMVGMEPVKRQVKALSAQLEMARLRAGQGLPVQPPKRHFVFSGPSGTGKTTVARILGRVFYALGLLGGDHLVEAQRSDLVGEFLGQTAVKANELIDSALGGVLFVDEAYSLSNSGYAKGDAYGDEALQVLLKRAEDNRDHLVVILAGYPEGMDRLLAANPGLTSRFTTRVDFPSYRPLELTRIGEVLAAENGDCWDQEAVEELRSICGHVVDQRWIDELGNGRFLRTLYEKSCAYRDLRLSGYPGTPTREDLSTLRLPDLMQAYGEVLSGRGPLERGPGDPLG
;
A
#
# COMPACT_ATOMS: atom_id res chain seq x y z
N MET A 1 -51.91 -30.18 27.62
CA MET A 1 -52.10 -29.40 26.37
C MET A 1 -52.42 -27.98 26.78
N ASP A 2 -51.38 -27.18 27.02
CA ASP A 2 -51.52 -25.74 27.23
C ASP A 2 -51.34 -25.05 25.88
N LEU A 3 -52.46 -24.68 25.26
CA LEU A 3 -52.49 -23.77 24.12
C LEU A 3 -52.27 -22.35 24.66
N GLY A 4 -50.99 -22.02 24.90
CA GLY A 4 -50.56 -20.67 25.18
C GLY A 4 -50.82 -19.76 23.98
N THR A 5 -51.66 -18.75 24.19
CA THR A 5 -51.94 -17.62 23.31
C THR A 5 -50.68 -17.07 22.63
N GLN A 6 -50.46 -17.40 21.36
CA GLN A 6 -49.48 -16.72 20.51
C GLN A 6 -50.05 -15.34 20.13
N GLY A 7 -49.56 -14.29 20.81
CA GLY A 7 -49.80 -12.92 20.38
C GLY A 7 -49.33 -12.71 18.94
N ALA A 8 -49.96 -11.77 18.22
CA ALA A 8 -49.56 -11.42 16.85
C ALA A 8 -48.03 -11.22 16.76
N PRO A 9 -47.36 -11.76 15.73
CA PRO A 9 -45.91 -11.64 15.59
C PRO A 9 -45.53 -10.16 15.60
N ALA A 10 -44.48 -9.79 16.35
CA ALA A 10 -44.09 -8.40 16.46
C ALA A 10 -43.74 -7.87 15.05
N PRO A 11 -44.02 -6.60 14.74
CA PRO A 11 -43.75 -6.05 13.40
C PRO A 11 -42.31 -6.28 12.90
N ALA A 12 -41.34 -6.33 13.82
CA ALA A 12 -39.95 -6.66 13.51
C ALA A 12 -39.75 -8.12 13.08
N ASP A 13 -40.43 -9.09 13.72
CA ASP A 13 -40.37 -10.51 13.37
C ASP A 13 -40.92 -10.75 11.96
N LEU A 14 -42.01 -10.05 11.59
CA LEU A 14 -42.60 -10.10 10.26
C LEU A 14 -41.69 -9.51 9.18
N ALA A 15 -41.00 -8.41 9.49
CA ALA A 15 -40.01 -7.82 8.58
C ALA A 15 -38.82 -8.78 8.38
N TRP A 16 -38.30 -9.36 9.47
CA TRP A 16 -37.23 -10.35 9.39
C TRP A 16 -37.62 -11.57 8.54
N ALA A 17 -38.81 -12.14 8.76
CA ALA A 17 -39.29 -13.28 7.98
C ALA A 17 -39.39 -12.96 6.48
N ARG A 18 -39.98 -11.80 6.13
CA ARG A 18 -40.03 -11.33 4.73
C ARG A 18 -38.64 -11.12 4.13
N GLY A 19 -37.70 -10.62 4.92
CA GLY A 19 -36.29 -10.48 4.52
C GLY A 19 -35.66 -11.83 4.18
N VAL A 20 -35.88 -12.87 5.00
CA VAL A 20 -35.39 -14.23 4.74
C VAL A 20 -36.04 -14.84 3.50
N ASP A 21 -37.35 -14.63 3.29
CA ASP A 21 -38.05 -15.12 2.09
C ASP A 21 -37.48 -14.46 0.83
N ALA A 22 -37.32 -13.13 0.83
CA ALA A 22 -36.74 -12.38 -0.27
C ALA A 22 -35.29 -12.80 -0.54
N TYR A 23 -34.48 -13.01 0.52
CA TYR A 23 -33.10 -13.50 0.41
C TYR A 23 -33.06 -14.88 -0.26
N THR A 24 -33.94 -15.80 0.16
CA THR A 24 -34.04 -17.16 -0.40
C THR A 24 -34.46 -17.14 -1.87
N MET A 25 -35.31 -16.19 -2.26
CA MET A 25 -35.77 -15.99 -3.65
C MET A 25 -34.77 -15.21 -4.52
N GLY A 26 -33.63 -14.78 -3.98
CA GLY A 26 -32.63 -13.96 -4.69
C GLY A 26 -33.04 -12.51 -4.90
N ALA A 27 -34.12 -12.05 -4.27
CA ALA A 27 -34.59 -10.67 -4.31
C ALA A 27 -33.82 -9.78 -3.31
N TYR A 28 -32.50 -9.67 -3.51
CA TYR A 28 -31.59 -9.03 -2.54
C TYR A 28 -31.93 -7.59 -2.14
N PRO A 29 -32.35 -6.68 -3.05
CA PRO A 29 -32.73 -5.32 -2.66
C PRO A 29 -33.93 -5.29 -1.71
N GLN A 30 -34.91 -6.16 -1.95
CA GLN A 30 -36.08 -6.30 -1.08
C GLN A 30 -35.68 -6.92 0.27
N ALA A 31 -34.80 -7.91 0.26
CA ALA A 31 -34.27 -8.52 1.47
C ALA A 31 -33.54 -7.48 2.34
N GLU A 32 -32.72 -6.61 1.73
CA GLU A 32 -32.03 -5.52 2.41
C GLU A 32 -32.99 -4.55 3.08
N GLU A 33 -34.03 -4.11 2.37
CA GLU A 33 -35.05 -3.20 2.90
C GLU A 33 -35.79 -3.80 4.09
N GLU A 34 -36.18 -5.08 4.00
CA GLU A 34 -36.88 -5.79 5.06
C GLU A 34 -35.98 -6.04 6.28
N PHE A 35 -34.71 -6.42 6.09
CA PHE A 35 -33.75 -6.54 7.19
C PHE A 35 -33.44 -5.19 7.84
N ARG A 36 -33.30 -4.10 7.07
CA ARG A 36 -33.17 -2.74 7.62
C ARG A 36 -34.40 -2.36 8.43
N THR A 37 -35.59 -2.72 7.96
CA THR A 37 -36.84 -2.48 8.69
C THR A 37 -36.87 -3.25 10.00
N ALA A 38 -36.47 -4.53 9.99
CA ALA A 38 -36.38 -5.36 11.19
C ALA A 38 -35.45 -4.74 12.25
N VAL A 39 -34.23 -4.34 11.87
CA VAL A 39 -33.27 -3.76 12.82
C VAL A 39 -33.58 -2.30 13.21
N ARG A 40 -34.39 -1.57 12.43
CA ARG A 40 -34.93 -0.27 12.85
C ARG A 40 -36.00 -0.43 13.93
N LEU A 41 -36.86 -1.45 13.79
CA LEU A 41 -37.94 -1.73 14.73
C LEU A 41 -37.42 -2.41 16.01
N ASP A 42 -36.44 -3.31 15.88
CA ASP A 42 -35.73 -3.93 17.00
C ASP A 42 -34.21 -3.87 16.74
N PRO A 43 -33.51 -2.82 17.21
CA PRO A 43 -32.07 -2.71 17.07
C PRO A 43 -31.27 -3.84 17.75
N GLY A 44 -31.87 -4.57 18.68
CA GLY A 44 -31.28 -5.73 19.35
C GLY A 44 -31.51 -7.05 18.61
N MET A 45 -32.16 -7.06 17.45
CA MET A 45 -32.41 -8.27 16.67
C MET A 45 -31.15 -8.73 15.95
N ALA A 46 -30.35 -9.59 16.61
CA ALA A 46 -29.08 -10.07 16.08
C ALA A 46 -29.22 -10.80 14.73
N ASP A 47 -30.27 -11.61 14.54
CA ASP A 47 -30.51 -12.29 13.25
C ASP A 47 -30.94 -11.34 12.12
N GLY A 48 -31.45 -10.14 12.43
CA GLY A 48 -31.70 -9.09 11.44
C GLY A 48 -30.40 -8.45 10.95
N TRP A 49 -29.47 -8.20 11.88
CA TRP A 49 -28.11 -7.79 11.53
C TRP A 49 -27.35 -8.89 10.78
N LEU A 50 -27.59 -10.17 11.09
CA LEU A 50 -27.04 -11.30 10.31
C LEU A 50 -27.51 -11.27 8.86
N GLY A 51 -28.77 -10.89 8.60
CA GLY A 51 -29.30 -10.72 7.25
C GLY A 51 -28.59 -9.61 6.47
N LEU A 52 -28.39 -8.45 7.09
CA LEU A 52 -27.61 -7.36 6.49
C LEU A 52 -26.15 -7.78 6.24
N HIS A 53 -25.54 -8.51 7.18
CA HIS A 53 -24.20 -9.06 7.03
C HIS A 53 -24.11 -10.09 5.89
N ALA A 54 -25.11 -10.96 5.72
CA ALA A 54 -25.20 -11.92 4.63
C ALA A 54 -25.29 -11.23 3.25
N LEU A 55 -26.02 -10.12 3.17
CA LEU A 55 -26.13 -9.27 1.99
C LEU A 55 -24.90 -8.37 1.73
N ARG A 56 -23.86 -8.45 2.57
CA ARG A 56 -22.64 -7.62 2.48
C ARG A 56 -22.89 -6.13 2.68
N VAL A 57 -23.93 -5.76 3.41
CA VAL A 57 -24.30 -4.37 3.71
C VAL A 57 -23.76 -3.99 5.09
N ASP A 58 -22.86 -2.99 5.12
CA ASP A 58 -22.28 -2.44 6.36
C ASP A 58 -21.83 -3.53 7.35
N THR A 59 -21.02 -4.47 6.84
CA THR A 59 -20.66 -5.72 7.52
C THR A 59 -20.01 -5.49 8.88
N THR A 60 -19.19 -4.44 9.02
CA THR A 60 -18.55 -4.07 10.28
C THR A 60 -19.57 -3.67 11.35
N ASN A 61 -20.46 -2.72 11.04
CA ASN A 61 -21.48 -2.31 12.00
C ASN A 61 -22.44 -3.45 12.31
N ALA A 62 -22.86 -4.21 11.29
CA ALA A 62 -23.70 -5.39 11.49
C ALA A 62 -23.04 -6.40 12.44
N LEU A 63 -21.75 -6.70 12.27
CA LEU A 63 -21.01 -7.59 13.16
C LEU A 63 -20.94 -7.07 14.60
N LEU A 64 -20.60 -5.79 14.79
CA LEU A 64 -20.53 -5.18 16.12
C LEU A 64 -21.91 -5.14 16.80
N ARG A 65 -22.99 -4.92 16.04
CA ARG A 65 -24.37 -4.96 16.53
C ARG A 65 -24.80 -6.38 16.89
N MET A 66 -24.49 -7.38 16.06
CA MET A 66 -24.69 -8.79 16.38
C MET A 66 -23.97 -9.18 17.67
N TYR A 67 -22.70 -8.81 17.83
CA TYR A 67 -21.91 -9.11 19.02
C TYR A 67 -22.46 -8.43 20.29
N ARG A 68 -22.92 -7.18 20.18
CA ARG A 68 -23.60 -6.49 21.30
C ARG A 68 -24.87 -7.21 21.73
N ALA A 69 -25.63 -7.77 20.78
CA ALA A 69 -26.85 -8.53 21.01
C ALA A 69 -26.64 -10.06 20.97
N ARG A 70 -25.43 -10.55 21.27
CA ARG A 70 -25.03 -11.96 21.09
C ARG A 70 -25.91 -12.97 21.84
N ASP A 71 -26.50 -12.58 22.97
CA ASP A 71 -27.39 -13.44 23.75
C ASP A 71 -28.71 -13.75 23.01
N ARG A 72 -29.03 -12.96 21.98
CA ARG A 72 -30.20 -13.12 21.08
C ARG A 72 -29.81 -13.67 19.71
N PHE A 73 -28.55 -14.07 19.50
CA PHE A 73 -28.08 -14.58 18.21
C PHE A 73 -28.67 -15.96 17.94
N GLY A 74 -29.40 -16.10 16.82
CA GLY A 74 -30.16 -17.31 16.49
C GLY A 74 -31.59 -17.37 17.03
N GLU A 75 -32.04 -16.38 17.81
CA GLU A 75 -33.39 -16.33 18.39
C GLU A 75 -34.48 -16.43 17.29
N GLN A 76 -34.36 -15.66 16.22
CA GLN A 76 -35.34 -15.61 15.14
C GLN A 76 -35.27 -16.85 14.25
N ARG A 77 -34.04 -17.30 13.96
CA ARG A 77 -33.81 -18.54 13.20
C ARG A 77 -34.45 -19.75 13.91
N ALA A 78 -34.29 -19.84 15.23
CA ALA A 78 -34.91 -20.89 16.04
C ALA A 78 -36.43 -20.73 16.13
N ARG A 79 -36.93 -19.50 16.40
CA ARG A 79 -38.36 -19.21 16.57
C ARG A 79 -39.17 -19.51 15.31
N HIS A 80 -38.67 -19.11 14.15
CA HIS A 80 -39.38 -19.25 12.86
C HIS A 80 -38.96 -20.50 12.08
N ARG A 81 -38.00 -21.29 12.60
CA ARG A 81 -37.43 -22.49 11.95
C ARG A 81 -36.93 -22.21 10.53
N ARG A 82 -36.20 -21.11 10.36
CA ARG A 82 -35.63 -20.68 9.09
C ARG A 82 -34.11 -20.62 9.17
N ALA A 83 -33.46 -21.06 8.09
CA ALA A 83 -32.02 -20.96 7.95
C ALA A 83 -31.66 -19.58 7.38
N LEU A 84 -30.67 -18.96 8.01
CA LEU A 84 -29.98 -17.80 7.50
C LEU A 84 -28.55 -17.90 8.04
N ASN A 85 -27.58 -17.82 7.15
CA ASN A 85 -26.17 -17.84 7.49
C ASN A 85 -25.46 -16.74 6.73
N SER A 86 -24.25 -16.47 7.18
CA SER A 86 -23.30 -15.64 6.45
C SER A 86 -21.94 -16.31 6.48
N TRP A 87 -20.90 -15.62 6.05
CA TRP A 87 -19.52 -16.06 6.22
C TRP A 87 -18.67 -14.88 6.65
N TYR A 88 -17.64 -15.15 7.43
CA TYR A 88 -16.69 -14.16 7.94
C TYR A 88 -15.27 -14.59 7.58
N TRP A 89 -14.35 -13.63 7.60
CA TRP A 89 -12.93 -13.93 7.45
C TRP A 89 -12.37 -14.36 8.80
N LEU A 90 -11.76 -15.54 8.85
CA LEU A 90 -10.97 -16.02 9.97
C LEU A 90 -9.50 -15.88 9.56
N GLY A 91 -8.78 -14.90 10.10
CA GLY A 91 -7.50 -14.50 9.53
C GLY A 91 -7.69 -13.74 8.21
N TRP A 92 -6.89 -14.07 7.20
CA TRP A 92 -6.86 -13.31 5.94
C TRP A 92 -7.47 -14.05 4.76
N TRP A 93 -7.46 -15.39 4.77
CA TRP A 93 -7.84 -16.20 3.62
C TRP A 93 -8.85 -17.31 3.92
N VAL A 94 -9.13 -17.62 5.19
CA VAL A 94 -10.12 -18.65 5.56
C VAL A 94 -11.50 -18.03 5.77
N GLN A 95 -12.53 -18.67 5.21
CA GLN A 95 -13.93 -18.21 5.27
C GLN A 95 -14.86 -19.26 5.90
N PRO A 96 -14.97 -19.33 7.24
CA PRO A 96 -15.96 -20.19 7.87
C PRO A 96 -17.36 -19.60 7.77
N VAL A 97 -18.37 -20.46 7.93
CA VAL A 97 -19.77 -20.05 8.02
C VAL A 97 -20.01 -19.37 9.37
N LEU A 98 -20.73 -18.26 9.35
CA LEU A 98 -21.27 -17.57 10.53
C LEU A 98 -22.68 -18.06 10.77
N GLU A 99 -22.84 -19.04 11.67
CA GLU A 99 -24.16 -19.59 12.00
C GLU A 99 -24.41 -19.75 13.50
N SER A 100 -23.39 -20.03 14.30
CA SER A 100 -23.53 -20.28 15.74
C SER A 100 -23.06 -19.09 16.59
N PRO A 101 -23.48 -19.00 17.87
CA PRO A 101 -22.92 -18.01 18.80
C PRO A 101 -21.39 -18.09 18.92
N ARG A 102 -20.83 -19.31 18.83
CA ARG A 102 -19.37 -19.53 18.79
C ARG A 102 -18.74 -18.82 17.59
N ASP A 103 -19.32 -18.98 16.40
CA ASP A 103 -18.79 -18.36 15.17
C ASP A 103 -18.87 -16.83 15.24
N LEU A 104 -19.90 -16.29 15.92
CA LEU A 104 -20.01 -14.85 16.15
C LEU A 104 -18.88 -14.33 17.04
N LEU A 105 -18.47 -15.08 18.08
CA LEU A 105 -17.31 -14.71 18.90
C LEU A 105 -16.02 -14.73 18.09
N LEU A 106 -15.83 -15.76 17.26
CA LEU A 106 -14.66 -15.88 16.36
C LEU A 106 -14.63 -14.76 15.32
N ALA A 107 -15.77 -14.43 14.71
CA ALA A 107 -15.90 -13.33 13.75
C ALA A 107 -15.59 -11.99 14.41
N HIS A 108 -16.07 -11.77 15.64
CA HIS A 108 -15.75 -10.57 16.40
C HIS A 108 -14.26 -10.49 16.77
N ALA A 109 -13.62 -11.59 17.18
CA ALA A 109 -12.18 -11.58 17.44
C ALA A 109 -11.38 -11.32 16.15
N SER A 110 -11.75 -11.98 15.05
CA SER A 110 -11.12 -11.80 13.74
C SER A 110 -11.27 -10.37 13.19
N HIS A 111 -12.35 -9.67 13.53
CA HIS A 111 -12.54 -8.26 13.16
C HIS A 111 -11.35 -7.38 13.56
N TRP A 112 -10.77 -7.63 14.75
CA TRP A 112 -9.66 -6.89 15.35
C TRP A 112 -8.28 -7.31 14.85
N LEU A 113 -8.18 -8.25 13.90
CA LEU A 113 -6.92 -8.63 13.23
C LEU A 113 -6.43 -7.54 12.26
N ASP A 114 -6.09 -6.40 12.83
CA ASP A 114 -5.47 -5.27 12.14
C ASP A 114 -4.16 -4.88 12.86
N GLY A 115 -3.77 -5.48 13.98
CA GLY A 115 -2.57 -5.06 14.72
C GLY A 115 -2.73 -3.74 15.51
N ARG A 116 -3.51 -2.77 15.02
CA ARG A 116 -3.78 -1.47 15.72
C ARG A 116 -4.58 -1.66 16.97
N HIS A 117 -5.34 -2.73 16.96
CA HIS A 117 -6.33 -3.06 17.95
C HIS A 117 -5.93 -4.36 18.67
N VAL A 118 -4.63 -4.58 18.90
CA VAL A 118 -4.15 -5.74 19.69
C VAL A 118 -4.79 -5.77 21.08
N PRO A 119 -4.99 -4.64 21.81
CA PRO A 119 -5.71 -4.66 23.09
C PRO A 119 -7.17 -5.10 22.98
N GLU A 120 -7.88 -4.73 21.91
CA GLU A 120 -9.24 -5.18 21.61
C GLU A 120 -9.26 -6.66 21.22
N LEU A 121 -8.29 -7.09 20.40
CA LEU A 121 -8.09 -8.49 20.03
C LEU A 121 -7.84 -9.35 21.26
N ASP A 122 -6.93 -8.94 22.16
CA ASP A 122 -6.63 -9.66 23.40
C ASP A 122 -7.86 -9.78 24.30
N ARG A 123 -8.67 -8.71 24.41
CA ARG A 123 -9.96 -8.76 25.10
C ARG A 123 -10.96 -9.71 24.44
N ALA A 124 -11.02 -9.73 23.11
CA ALA A 124 -11.90 -10.62 22.37
C ALA A 124 -11.46 -12.09 22.50
N LEU A 125 -10.16 -12.36 22.44
CA LEU A 125 -9.57 -13.69 22.64
C LEU A 125 -9.79 -14.21 24.06
N ALA A 126 -9.70 -13.34 25.08
CA ALA A 126 -10.00 -13.72 26.46
C ALA A 126 -11.45 -14.19 26.69
N GLY A 127 -12.36 -13.80 25.78
CA GLY A 127 -13.76 -14.26 25.79
C GLY A 127 -14.01 -15.56 25.02
N LEU A 128 -12.99 -16.14 24.37
CA LEU A 128 -13.10 -17.40 23.64
C LEU A 128 -12.77 -18.61 24.55
N PRO A 129 -13.16 -19.84 24.15
CA PRO A 129 -12.71 -21.06 24.81
C PRO A 129 -11.17 -21.16 24.88
N PRO A 130 -10.62 -21.98 25.78
CA PRO A 130 -9.17 -22.15 25.89
C PRO A 130 -8.54 -22.57 24.55
N VAL A 131 -7.35 -22.03 24.27
CA VAL A 131 -6.64 -22.17 22.98
C VAL A 131 -6.49 -23.61 22.51
N ASP A 132 -6.40 -24.57 23.44
CA ASP A 132 -6.19 -25.97 23.10
C ASP A 132 -7.46 -26.75 22.75
N THR A 133 -8.63 -26.16 22.96
CA THR A 133 -9.93 -26.83 22.80
C THR A 133 -10.53 -26.67 21.41
N ASP A 134 -10.04 -25.70 20.64
CA ASP A 134 -10.67 -25.29 19.38
C ASP A 134 -9.63 -24.87 18.34
N PRO A 135 -9.56 -25.54 17.17
CA PRO A 135 -8.60 -25.22 16.12
C PRO A 135 -8.70 -23.78 15.59
N GLN A 136 -9.91 -23.22 15.48
CA GLN A 136 -10.11 -21.86 14.97
C GLN A 136 -9.72 -20.80 16.01
N VAL A 137 -9.94 -21.08 17.29
CA VAL A 137 -9.43 -20.23 18.38
C VAL A 137 -7.90 -20.27 18.39
N ARG A 138 -7.30 -21.47 18.32
CA ARG A 138 -5.85 -21.63 18.20
C ARG A 138 -5.28 -20.87 17.02
N PHE A 139 -5.99 -20.90 15.89
CA PHE A 139 -5.59 -20.15 14.72
C PHE A 139 -5.63 -18.63 14.93
N LEU A 140 -6.66 -18.08 15.60
CA LEU A 140 -6.68 -16.66 15.94
C LEU A 140 -5.53 -16.26 16.90
N HIS A 141 -5.18 -17.13 17.85
CA HIS A 141 -3.98 -16.92 18.67
C HIS A 141 -2.69 -16.95 17.84
N SER A 142 -2.64 -17.76 16.79
CA SER A 142 -1.54 -17.73 15.82
C SER A 142 -1.49 -16.40 15.05
N CYS A 143 -2.63 -15.90 14.56
CA CYS A 143 -2.70 -14.58 13.91
C CYS A 143 -2.25 -13.46 14.87
N ARG A 144 -2.64 -13.54 16.15
CA ARG A 144 -2.22 -12.61 17.20
C ARG A 144 -0.70 -12.67 17.43
N ALA A 145 -0.13 -13.87 17.54
CA ALA A 145 1.32 -14.07 17.68
C ALA A 145 2.10 -13.51 16.48
N TYR A 146 1.57 -13.70 15.26
CA TYR A 146 2.11 -13.10 14.04
C TYR A 146 2.12 -11.57 14.10
N LEU A 147 1.01 -10.94 14.50
CA LEU A 147 0.90 -9.48 14.58
C LEU A 147 1.89 -8.86 15.57
N VAL A 148 2.15 -9.52 16.71
CA VAL A 148 3.12 -9.05 17.72
C VAL A 148 4.55 -9.56 17.46
N LYS A 149 4.78 -10.27 16.36
CA LYS A 149 6.08 -10.85 15.97
C LYS A 149 6.66 -11.83 16.99
N ASP A 150 5.80 -12.55 17.70
CA ASP A 150 6.19 -13.65 18.59
C ASP A 150 6.28 -14.94 17.79
N TRP A 151 7.44 -15.16 17.17
CA TRP A 151 7.67 -16.28 16.25
C TRP A 151 7.66 -17.64 16.95
N GLU A 152 8.11 -17.72 18.21
CA GLU A 152 8.10 -18.97 18.98
C GLU A 152 6.66 -19.38 19.31
N GLN A 153 5.86 -18.44 19.79
CA GLN A 153 4.46 -18.70 20.09
C GLN A 153 3.65 -19.00 18.82
N LEU A 154 3.99 -18.34 17.70
CA LEU A 154 3.41 -18.63 16.39
C LEU A 154 3.66 -20.08 15.96
N VAL A 155 4.89 -20.57 16.14
CA VAL A 155 5.24 -21.97 15.88
C VAL A 155 4.40 -22.92 16.74
N ARG A 156 4.31 -22.69 18.05
CA ARG A 156 3.55 -23.55 18.98
C ARG A 156 2.06 -23.61 18.64
N HIS A 157 1.47 -22.48 18.24
CA HIS A 157 0.05 -22.43 17.89
C HIS A 157 -0.26 -23.02 16.51
N THR A 158 0.67 -22.96 15.55
CA THR A 158 0.43 -23.45 14.19
C THR A 158 0.72 -24.94 14.02
N GLU A 159 1.61 -25.51 14.82
CA GLU A 159 2.05 -26.92 14.69
C GLU A 159 0.89 -27.93 14.71
N PRO A 160 -0.11 -27.85 15.61
CA PRO A 160 -1.26 -28.75 15.58
C PRO A 160 -2.21 -28.54 14.39
N LEU A 161 -2.09 -27.40 13.69
CA LEU A 161 -3.04 -26.97 12.67
C LEU A 161 -2.59 -27.29 11.24
N VAL A 162 -1.32 -27.62 11.01
CA VAL A 162 -0.78 -27.84 9.64
C VAL A 162 -1.50 -28.98 8.91
N GLY A 163 -1.99 -29.99 9.64
CA GLY A 163 -2.78 -31.09 9.11
C GLY A 163 -4.26 -30.77 8.88
N ASP A 164 -4.77 -29.65 9.41
CA ASP A 164 -6.19 -29.32 9.38
C ASP A 164 -6.71 -29.13 7.94
N ALA A 165 -7.93 -29.58 7.66
CA ALA A 165 -8.53 -29.52 6.33
C ALA A 165 -8.80 -28.09 5.85
N LEU A 166 -9.23 -27.22 6.76
CA LEU A 166 -9.60 -25.83 6.50
C LEU A 166 -8.42 -24.88 6.72
N LEU A 167 -7.68 -25.06 7.81
CA LEU A 167 -6.66 -24.13 8.29
C LEU A 167 -5.24 -24.50 7.83
N GLY A 168 -5.01 -25.73 7.36
CA GLY A 168 -3.66 -26.28 7.16
C GLY A 168 -2.78 -25.51 6.17
N ILE A 169 -3.37 -24.86 5.15
CA ILE A 169 -2.60 -24.05 4.19
C ILE A 169 -2.07 -22.78 4.86
N GLU A 170 -2.93 -22.03 5.55
CA GLU A 170 -2.59 -20.80 6.26
C GLU A 170 -1.67 -21.07 7.46
N ALA A 171 -2.00 -22.11 8.25
CA ALA A 171 -1.17 -22.54 9.37
C ALA A 171 0.21 -23.00 8.88
N GLY A 172 0.30 -23.72 7.77
CA GLY A 172 1.57 -24.14 7.17
C GLY A 172 2.41 -22.95 6.67
N LEU A 173 1.77 -21.94 6.06
CA LEU A 173 2.43 -20.69 5.69
C LEU A 173 3.02 -19.99 6.92
N PHE A 174 2.22 -19.78 7.98
CA PHE A 174 2.67 -19.12 9.20
C PHE A 174 3.74 -19.93 9.94
N ALA A 175 3.56 -21.25 10.06
CA ALA A 175 4.52 -22.15 10.70
C ALA A 175 5.88 -22.15 9.99
N GLY A 176 5.84 -22.15 8.65
CA GLY A 176 7.03 -22.11 7.80
C GLY A 176 7.74 -20.77 7.86
N MET A 177 6.99 -19.68 7.67
CA MET A 177 7.52 -18.32 7.75
C MET A 177 8.15 -18.01 9.12
N ALA A 178 7.49 -18.39 10.22
CA ALA A 178 8.05 -18.24 11.57
C ALA A 178 9.38 -18.98 11.72
N ARG A 179 9.48 -20.22 11.20
CA ARG A 179 10.73 -21.00 11.22
C ARG A 179 11.82 -20.41 10.34
N VAL A 180 11.50 -19.83 9.18
CA VAL A 180 12.47 -19.06 8.38
C VAL A 180 13.00 -17.86 9.17
N ARG A 181 12.12 -17.14 9.89
CA ARG A 181 12.50 -15.99 10.74
C ARG A 181 13.36 -16.38 11.93
N LEU A 182 13.21 -17.62 12.43
CA LEU A 182 14.03 -18.22 13.47
C LEU A 182 15.27 -18.95 12.92
N GLU A 183 15.56 -18.81 11.62
CA GLU A 183 16.69 -19.47 10.93
C GLU A 183 16.63 -21.02 10.96
N MET A 184 15.47 -21.59 11.24
CA MET A 184 15.19 -23.02 11.25
C MET A 184 14.77 -23.52 9.86
N TYR A 185 15.58 -23.19 8.84
CA TYR A 185 15.21 -23.36 7.42
C TYR A 185 14.85 -24.81 7.05
N GLY A 186 15.59 -25.80 7.57
CA GLY A 186 15.32 -27.22 7.31
C GLY A 186 13.98 -27.70 7.89
N GLN A 187 13.49 -27.07 8.96
CA GLN A 187 12.16 -27.36 9.51
C GLN A 187 11.05 -26.58 8.80
N ALA A 188 11.36 -25.42 8.21
CA ALA A 188 10.40 -24.60 7.48
C ALA A 188 9.98 -25.23 6.15
N GLU A 189 10.96 -25.77 5.41
CA GLU A 189 10.75 -26.34 4.07
C GLU A 189 9.61 -27.37 3.97
N PRO A 190 9.57 -28.47 4.76
CA PRO A 190 8.54 -29.48 4.60
C PRO A 190 7.12 -28.93 4.84
N LEU A 191 6.98 -27.95 5.74
CA LEU A 191 5.70 -27.30 6.04
C LEU A 191 5.24 -26.43 4.86
N LEU A 192 6.15 -25.61 4.32
CA LEU A 192 5.87 -24.72 3.19
C LEU A 192 5.59 -25.50 1.91
N ALA A 193 6.36 -26.56 1.65
CA ALA A 193 6.15 -27.45 0.51
C ALA A 193 4.79 -28.17 0.60
N ALA A 194 4.44 -28.72 1.77
CA ALA A 194 3.15 -29.35 1.98
C ALA A 194 1.97 -28.38 1.82
N ALA A 195 2.08 -27.16 2.37
CA ALA A 195 1.07 -26.13 2.21
C ALA A 195 0.92 -25.67 0.74
N LEU A 196 2.04 -25.50 0.02
CA LEU A 196 2.04 -25.13 -1.40
C LEU A 196 1.42 -26.21 -2.30
N MET A 197 1.63 -27.48 -1.97
CA MET A 197 1.02 -28.62 -2.67
C MET A 197 -0.50 -28.67 -2.48
N ARG A 198 -0.99 -28.29 -1.30
CA ARG A 198 -2.44 -28.20 -1.00
C ARG A 198 -3.09 -26.93 -1.54
N CYS A 199 -2.31 -25.87 -1.72
CA CYS A 199 -2.77 -24.58 -2.24
C CYS A 199 -3.09 -24.67 -3.73
N ARG A 200 -4.26 -24.19 -4.17
CA ARG A 200 -4.62 -24.12 -5.60
C ARG A 200 -3.92 -22.96 -6.28
N SER A 201 -3.81 -22.99 -7.62
CA SER A 201 -3.15 -21.94 -8.43
C SER A 201 -3.77 -20.55 -8.26
N GLU A 202 -5.09 -20.50 -8.13
CA GLU A 202 -5.89 -19.26 -8.05
C GLU A 202 -5.89 -18.62 -6.66
N GLN A 203 -5.38 -19.32 -5.64
CA GLN A 203 -5.40 -18.82 -4.27
C GLN A 203 -4.32 -17.74 -4.07
N PRO A 204 -4.67 -16.57 -3.49
CA PRO A 204 -3.74 -15.46 -3.30
C PRO A 204 -2.47 -15.87 -2.56
N GLN A 205 -2.60 -16.62 -1.45
CA GLN A 205 -1.50 -17.06 -0.59
C GLN A 205 -0.43 -17.94 -1.26
N ARG A 206 -0.65 -18.38 -2.50
CA ARG A 206 0.31 -19.21 -3.25
C ARG A 206 1.61 -18.45 -3.53
N LYS A 207 1.53 -17.14 -3.75
CA LYS A 207 2.70 -16.28 -3.98
C LYS A 207 3.57 -16.23 -2.71
N GLU A 208 2.96 -15.98 -1.56
CA GLU A 208 3.58 -15.95 -0.23
C GLU A 208 4.25 -17.28 0.08
N LEU A 209 3.56 -18.40 -0.16
CA LEU A 209 4.11 -19.75 0.04
C LEU A 209 5.37 -20.01 -0.82
N ARG A 210 5.35 -19.61 -2.10
CA ARG A 210 6.53 -19.75 -2.98
C ARG A 210 7.70 -18.90 -2.49
N TYR A 211 7.45 -17.67 -2.08
CA TYR A 211 8.48 -16.79 -1.55
C TYR A 211 9.13 -17.37 -0.29
N TRP A 212 8.33 -17.79 0.69
CA TRP A 212 8.88 -18.35 1.93
C TRP A 212 9.58 -19.69 1.71
N LEU A 213 9.08 -20.52 0.77
CA LEU A 213 9.77 -21.76 0.39
C LEU A 213 11.11 -21.47 -0.29
N ALA A 214 11.18 -20.45 -1.15
CA ALA A 214 12.42 -20.01 -1.76
C ALA A 214 13.43 -19.54 -0.70
N ARG A 215 12.97 -18.79 0.31
CA ARG A 215 13.79 -18.39 1.47
C ARG A 215 14.31 -19.59 2.26
N ALA A 216 13.50 -20.62 2.45
CA ALA A 216 13.94 -21.85 3.13
C ALA A 216 15.00 -22.62 2.31
N HIS A 217 14.84 -22.71 0.98
CA HIS A 217 15.86 -23.31 0.11
C HIS A 217 17.16 -22.52 0.10
N GLU A 218 17.10 -21.19 -0.01
CA GLU A 218 18.26 -20.31 0.05
C GLU A 218 19.00 -20.43 1.39
N GLY A 219 18.28 -20.41 2.52
CA GLY A 219 18.86 -20.57 3.86
C GLY A 219 19.47 -21.95 4.15
N THR A 220 19.13 -22.97 3.33
CA THR A 220 19.78 -24.30 3.37
C THR A 220 20.89 -24.46 2.31
N GLY A 221 21.27 -23.38 1.62
CA GLY A 221 22.30 -23.40 0.57
C GLY A 221 21.84 -23.97 -0.78
N ARG A 222 20.53 -24.17 -0.98
CA ARG A 222 19.95 -24.71 -2.23
C ARG A 222 19.42 -23.60 -3.13
N THR A 223 20.28 -22.66 -3.49
CA THR A 223 19.92 -21.49 -4.31
C THR A 223 19.30 -21.86 -5.66
N ALA A 224 19.78 -22.94 -6.31
CA ALA A 224 19.21 -23.45 -7.55
C ALA A 224 17.73 -23.86 -7.43
N ALA A 225 17.31 -24.37 -6.26
CA ALA A 225 15.91 -24.70 -5.99
C ALA A 225 15.06 -23.46 -5.64
N ALA A 226 15.68 -22.39 -5.11
CA ALA A 226 15.00 -21.14 -4.78
C ALA A 226 14.70 -20.29 -6.02
N LEU A 227 15.59 -20.26 -7.01
CA LEU A 227 15.47 -19.49 -8.25
C LEU A 227 14.12 -19.62 -8.98
N PRO A 228 13.63 -20.83 -9.33
CA PRO A 228 12.36 -20.97 -10.04
C PRO A 228 11.18 -20.45 -9.21
N LEU A 229 11.24 -20.54 -7.88
CA LEU A 229 10.21 -20.03 -6.98
C LEU A 229 10.22 -18.49 -6.95
N TYR A 230 11.39 -17.86 -6.83
CA TYR A 230 11.50 -16.40 -6.90
C TYR A 230 11.05 -15.84 -8.26
N ARG A 231 11.44 -16.48 -9.37
CA ARG A 231 10.98 -16.09 -10.71
C ARG A 231 9.46 -16.19 -10.84
N ALA A 232 8.85 -17.22 -10.27
CA ALA A 232 7.40 -17.38 -10.27
C ALA A 232 6.68 -16.31 -9.43
N VAL A 233 7.28 -15.88 -8.31
CA VAL A 233 6.76 -14.76 -7.50
C VAL A 233 6.89 -13.44 -8.26
N HIS A 234 8.08 -13.15 -8.79
CA HIS A 234 8.37 -11.92 -9.53
C HIS A 234 7.49 -11.74 -10.78
N ARG A 235 7.14 -12.82 -11.47
CA ARG A 235 6.23 -12.77 -12.62
C ARG A 235 4.82 -12.34 -12.24
N VAL A 236 4.36 -12.73 -11.04
CA VAL A 236 3.02 -12.38 -10.55
C VAL A 236 3.00 -10.99 -9.95
N ASP A 237 4.05 -10.64 -9.21
CA ASP A 237 4.16 -9.38 -8.49
C ASP A 237 5.66 -9.00 -8.36
N PRO A 238 6.17 -8.16 -9.29
CA PRO A 238 7.57 -7.73 -9.27
C PRO A 238 7.94 -6.97 -7.99
N GLY A 239 6.99 -6.29 -7.35
CA GLY A 239 7.21 -5.52 -6.13
C GLY A 239 7.07 -6.33 -4.83
N PHE A 240 6.90 -7.65 -4.92
CA PHE A 240 6.64 -8.45 -3.74
C PHE A 240 7.90 -8.66 -2.87
N MET A 241 7.92 -8.02 -1.70
CA MET A 241 9.03 -8.07 -0.75
C MET A 241 10.38 -7.76 -1.43
N ASP A 242 11.46 -8.46 -1.07
CA ASP A 242 12.80 -8.30 -1.63
C ASP A 242 13.07 -9.22 -2.83
N THR A 243 12.03 -9.72 -3.51
CA THR A 243 12.17 -10.76 -4.56
C THR A 243 13.07 -10.32 -5.72
N SER A 244 12.91 -9.10 -6.25
CA SER A 244 13.76 -8.59 -7.34
C SER A 244 15.22 -8.45 -6.91
N ALA A 245 15.46 -7.94 -5.70
CA ALA A 245 16.81 -7.81 -5.14
C ALA A 245 17.47 -9.18 -4.96
N ARG A 246 16.72 -10.20 -4.51
CA ARG A 246 17.22 -11.57 -4.39
C ARG A 246 17.56 -12.20 -5.73
N LEU A 247 16.71 -12.01 -6.75
CA LEU A 247 16.99 -12.49 -8.10
C LEU A 247 18.26 -11.86 -8.68
N ALA A 248 18.46 -10.56 -8.47
CA ALA A 248 19.69 -9.86 -8.89
C ALA A 248 20.92 -10.41 -8.15
N ALA A 249 20.85 -10.53 -6.82
CA ALA A 249 21.96 -11.04 -6.00
C ALA A 249 22.37 -12.47 -6.36
N ILE A 250 21.41 -13.33 -6.69
CA ILE A 250 21.69 -14.72 -7.11
C ILE A 250 22.33 -14.74 -8.51
N ALA A 251 21.84 -13.91 -9.44
CA ALA A 251 22.38 -13.83 -10.80
C ALA A 251 23.83 -13.31 -10.82
N GLU A 252 24.15 -12.35 -9.95
CA GLU A 252 25.51 -11.84 -9.76
C GLU A 252 26.47 -12.92 -9.23
N TYR A 253 25.99 -13.83 -8.37
CA TYR A 253 26.79 -14.92 -7.80
C TYR A 253 27.02 -16.08 -8.78
N ASP A 254 26.01 -16.45 -9.58
CA ASP A 254 26.08 -17.57 -10.53
C ASP A 254 26.67 -17.16 -11.90
N GLY A 255 27.12 -15.92 -12.07
CA GLY A 255 27.76 -15.44 -13.32
C GLY A 255 26.87 -15.57 -14.56
N THR A 256 25.54 -15.64 -14.37
CA THR A 256 24.55 -15.83 -15.43
C THR A 256 23.62 -14.61 -15.48
N ASP A 257 23.67 -13.93 -16.63
CA ASP A 257 22.84 -12.77 -16.96
C ASP A 257 21.33 -13.11 -16.80
N PRO A 258 20.48 -12.28 -16.14
CA PRO A 258 19.12 -12.67 -15.80
C PRO A 258 18.13 -12.85 -16.99
N LEU A 259 18.57 -12.78 -18.24
CA LEU A 259 17.66 -12.75 -19.41
C LEU A 259 17.91 -13.80 -20.50
N GLU A 260 18.88 -14.70 -20.35
CA GLU A 260 19.04 -15.81 -21.29
C GLU A 260 18.64 -17.15 -20.67
N THR A 261 17.39 -17.55 -20.87
CA THR A 261 16.97 -18.93 -21.18
C THR A 261 15.47 -18.95 -21.47
N GLY A 262 15.11 -18.41 -22.64
CA GLY A 262 13.87 -18.77 -23.32
C GLY A 262 14.10 -20.03 -24.15
N SER A 263 13.59 -21.17 -23.69
CA SER A 263 13.04 -22.28 -24.50
C SER A 263 13.07 -23.60 -23.71
N TYR A 264 11.95 -23.93 -23.07
CA TYR A 264 11.53 -25.33 -22.99
C TYR A 264 10.03 -25.39 -23.22
N HIS A 265 9.65 -26.27 -24.14
CA HIS A 265 8.31 -26.48 -24.64
C HIS A 265 7.27 -26.69 -23.54
N ASP A 266 6.11 -26.07 -23.76
CA ASP A 266 4.83 -26.57 -23.30
C ASP A 266 4.61 -27.96 -23.92
N ASP A 267 4.46 -29.00 -23.09
CA ASP A 267 3.83 -30.25 -23.51
C ASP A 267 2.91 -30.75 -22.39
N PRO A 268 1.60 -30.92 -22.64
CA PRO A 268 0.62 -31.26 -21.62
C PRO A 268 0.40 -32.78 -21.57
N ALA A 269 1.23 -33.53 -20.85
CA ALA A 269 0.89 -34.89 -20.41
C ALA A 269 1.85 -35.39 -19.33
N GLY A 270 1.30 -36.09 -18.33
CA GLY A 270 2.05 -36.57 -17.18
C GLY A 270 3.15 -37.58 -17.50
N ALA A 271 4.23 -37.51 -16.72
CA ALA A 271 5.14 -38.62 -16.50
C ALA A 271 5.56 -38.59 -15.03
N GLY A 272 5.05 -39.57 -14.27
CA GLY A 272 5.54 -39.86 -12.93
C GLY A 272 6.96 -40.39 -12.99
N LEU A 273 7.80 -39.96 -12.05
CA LEU A 273 9.07 -40.61 -11.76
C LEU A 273 9.05 -41.10 -10.32
N ALA A 274 8.82 -42.41 -10.22
CA ALA A 274 9.04 -43.22 -9.06
C ALA A 274 10.52 -43.15 -8.65
N VAL A 275 10.77 -42.94 -7.37
CA VAL A 275 12.03 -43.34 -6.74
C VAL A 275 11.76 -44.60 -5.93
N SER A 276 12.47 -45.64 -6.35
CA SER A 276 12.40 -47.02 -5.88
C SER A 276 12.79 -47.15 -4.42
N LEU A 277 11.93 -47.81 -3.63
CA LEU A 277 12.31 -48.53 -2.43
C LEU A 277 13.03 -49.83 -2.83
N ALA A 278 14.27 -50.00 -2.38
CA ALA A 278 14.87 -51.32 -2.22
C ALA A 278 15.61 -51.35 -0.88
N GLY A 279 15.14 -52.23 0.01
CA GLY A 279 15.65 -52.38 1.36
C GLY A 279 16.74 -53.43 1.51
N TYR A 280 17.30 -53.46 2.72
CA TYR A 280 17.89 -54.63 3.36
C TYR A 280 17.67 -54.45 4.88
N GLY A 281 16.91 -55.36 5.51
CA GLY A 281 16.99 -55.63 6.95
C GLY A 281 17.81 -56.90 7.18
N PRO A 282 17.71 -57.61 8.33
CA PRO A 282 17.16 -57.24 9.64
C PRO A 282 18.13 -57.57 10.81
N GLY A 283 17.79 -57.22 12.06
CA GLY A 283 18.39 -57.93 13.22
C GLY A 283 18.48 -57.20 14.57
N GLN A 284 17.54 -57.57 15.45
CA GLN A 284 17.68 -57.88 16.89
C GLN A 284 17.75 -56.80 17.99
N GLU A 285 17.01 -57.18 19.04
CA GLU A 285 16.74 -56.61 20.36
C GLU A 285 17.97 -56.54 21.29
N THR A 286 17.88 -55.66 22.30
CA THR A 286 18.26 -55.83 23.73
C THR A 286 18.14 -54.43 24.38
N VAL A 287 17.13 -54.12 25.18
CA VAL A 287 17.05 -54.24 26.66
C VAL A 287 18.39 -54.05 27.38
N GLU A 288 18.54 -52.93 28.08
CA GLU A 288 19.00 -52.90 29.48
C GLU A 288 18.72 -51.54 30.13
N ALA A 289 18.26 -51.62 31.36
CA ALA A 289 17.93 -50.53 32.27
C ALA A 289 19.11 -50.29 33.24
N GLU A 290 18.85 -49.39 34.20
CA GLU A 290 19.63 -49.05 35.40
C GLU A 290 20.58 -47.85 35.25
N ASP A 291 20.78 -47.01 36.26
CA ASP A 291 20.01 -46.58 37.43
C ASP A 291 20.87 -45.44 38.02
N GLY A 292 20.27 -44.60 38.87
CA GLY A 292 21.03 -44.07 40.00
C GLY A 292 21.56 -42.62 39.97
N THR A 293 20.92 -41.85 40.84
CA THR A 293 21.54 -41.13 41.99
C THR A 293 22.00 -39.66 41.80
N LEU A 294 21.07 -38.73 42.11
CA LEU A 294 21.30 -37.54 42.98
C LEU A 294 21.54 -38.01 44.44
N PRO A 295 21.89 -37.22 45.50
CA PRO A 295 21.86 -35.74 45.74
C PRO A 295 23.13 -35.29 46.57
N PRO A 296 23.23 -34.24 47.45
CA PRO A 296 22.18 -33.36 48.01
C PRO A 296 22.44 -31.86 48.29
N GLU A 297 21.30 -31.25 48.66
CA GLU A 297 20.92 -29.98 49.34
C GLU A 297 21.91 -29.45 50.41
N GLY A 298 21.95 -28.20 50.90
CA GLY A 298 21.13 -26.95 50.96
C GLY A 298 21.95 -25.93 51.81
N PRO A 299 21.43 -24.88 52.52
CA PRO A 299 20.07 -24.34 52.65
C PRO A 299 19.91 -22.78 52.64
N ARG A 300 18.66 -22.36 52.36
CA ARG A 300 17.80 -21.22 52.84
C ARG A 300 18.35 -20.01 53.65
N ALA A 301 17.89 -18.81 53.26
CA ALA A 301 17.17 -17.77 54.06
C ALA A 301 16.76 -16.62 53.10
N GLY A 302 15.60 -15.95 53.10
CA GLY A 302 14.56 -15.73 54.11
C GLY A 302 14.58 -14.27 54.57
N GLY A 303 13.69 -13.39 54.06
CA GLY A 303 13.45 -12.07 54.64
C GLY A 303 12.80 -11.04 53.71
N ASP A 304 11.57 -10.65 54.01
CA ASP A 304 10.78 -9.53 53.48
C ASP A 304 9.91 -9.03 54.67
N PRO A 305 9.15 -7.92 54.62
CA PRO A 305 9.52 -6.50 54.52
C PRO A 305 8.98 -5.67 55.72
N ALA A 306 9.36 -4.38 55.87
CA ALA A 306 8.59 -3.40 56.68
C ALA A 306 9.05 -1.91 56.53
N ASP A 307 8.10 -1.10 56.04
CA ASP A 307 7.49 0.04 56.75
C ASP A 307 8.20 1.42 56.84
N ARG A 308 7.60 2.47 56.22
CA ARG A 308 7.17 3.76 56.84
C ARG A 308 6.61 4.81 55.83
N PRO A 309 5.84 5.85 56.26
CA PRO A 309 4.43 6.04 55.88
C PRO A 309 4.15 7.45 55.23
N PRO A 310 2.87 7.90 55.06
CA PRO A 310 2.47 8.93 54.08
C PRO A 310 2.08 10.31 54.65
N GLY A 311 1.91 11.28 53.75
CA GLY A 311 0.87 12.32 53.86
C GLY A 311 1.34 13.77 54.02
N THR A 312 1.07 14.60 53.00
CA THR A 312 0.68 16.01 53.18
C THR A 312 -0.36 16.38 52.14
N VAL A 313 -1.50 16.85 52.63
CA VAL A 313 -2.66 17.34 51.89
C VAL A 313 -2.81 18.84 52.14
N SER A 314 -3.44 19.53 51.19
CA SER A 314 -4.22 20.78 51.29
C SER A 314 -3.55 22.09 50.85
N PRO A 315 -4.33 23.13 50.45
CA PRO A 315 -5.75 23.16 50.04
C PRO A 315 -6.05 23.99 48.76
N ALA A 316 -7.29 23.90 48.26
CA ALA A 316 -7.94 24.93 47.44
C ALA A 316 -8.47 26.10 48.31
N PRO A 317 -8.68 27.30 47.75
CA PRO A 317 -10.06 27.81 47.61
C PRO A 317 -10.28 28.57 46.27
N ALA A 318 -11.37 28.32 45.56
CA ALA A 318 -12.70 28.96 45.63
C ALA A 318 -12.87 30.17 44.67
N ASP A 319 -13.65 29.90 43.62
CA ASP A 319 -14.79 30.67 43.08
C ASP A 319 -14.73 32.21 43.06
N LEU A 320 -14.61 32.78 41.85
CA LEU A 320 -15.20 34.07 41.48
C LEU A 320 -15.59 34.04 39.99
N GLY A 321 -16.89 33.99 39.71
CA GLY A 321 -17.41 34.10 38.35
C GLY A 321 -17.16 35.47 37.72
N ARG A 322 -17.07 35.51 36.38
CA ARG A 322 -17.69 36.53 35.53
C ARG A 322 -17.42 36.29 34.04
N SER A 323 -18.44 36.65 33.28
CA SER A 323 -18.47 37.12 31.90
C SER A 323 -18.11 36.15 30.78
N ARG A 324 -19.16 35.81 30.01
CA ARG A 324 -19.06 35.62 28.57
C ARG A 324 -18.51 36.92 27.97
N ASP A 325 -17.25 36.91 27.58
CA ASP A 325 -16.73 37.83 26.57
C ASP A 325 -15.86 37.02 25.61
N ALA A 326 -16.27 37.02 24.35
CA ALA A 326 -15.47 36.54 23.24
C ALA A 326 -14.20 37.39 23.14
N PRO A 327 -13.05 36.81 22.76
CA PRO A 327 -11.99 37.57 22.16
C PRO A 327 -11.88 37.22 20.68
N ASP A 328 -12.45 38.08 19.85
CA ASP A 328 -11.80 38.49 18.61
C ASP A 328 -10.42 39.04 18.98
N GLY A 329 -9.36 38.36 18.55
CA GLY A 329 -8.00 38.67 18.96
C GLY A 329 -6.98 37.85 18.19
N ARG A 330 -6.98 37.95 16.85
CA ARG A 330 -5.82 37.53 16.05
C ARG A 330 -4.62 38.35 16.51
N GLY A 331 -3.70 37.70 17.22
CA GLY A 331 -2.37 38.24 17.51
C GLY A 331 -1.61 38.59 16.21
N PRO A 332 -0.49 39.34 16.33
CA PRO A 332 0.30 39.75 15.18
C PRO A 332 0.72 38.52 14.38
N GLY A 333 0.54 38.56 13.06
CA GLY A 333 0.83 37.46 12.16
C GLY A 333 2.22 36.88 12.41
N ALA A 334 2.32 35.56 12.40
CA ALA A 334 3.58 34.84 12.61
C ALA A 334 4.71 35.44 11.73
N PRO A 335 5.92 35.63 12.28
CA PRO A 335 7.03 36.16 11.51
C PRO A 335 7.35 35.22 10.33
N LEU A 336 7.56 35.80 9.14
CA LEU A 336 8.11 35.05 8.00
C LEU A 336 9.46 34.45 8.41
N PRO A 337 9.82 33.24 7.95
CA PRO A 337 11.14 32.68 8.20
C PRO A 337 12.23 33.67 7.75
N SER A 338 13.20 33.89 8.62
CA SER A 338 14.24 34.91 8.48
C SER A 338 15.54 34.37 7.85
N GLY A 339 15.43 33.35 7.00
CA GLY A 339 16.60 32.82 6.28
C GLY A 339 17.20 33.87 5.33
N PRO A 340 18.54 33.87 5.13
CA PRO A 340 19.20 34.78 4.20
C PRO A 340 18.63 34.58 2.79
N THR A 341 18.37 35.67 2.08
CA THR A 341 17.97 35.62 0.67
C THR A 341 19.17 35.50 -0.24
N ASP A 342 19.04 34.74 -1.33
CA ASP A 342 20.00 34.69 -2.42
C ASP A 342 19.34 35.11 -3.75
N PRO A 343 19.50 36.37 -4.19
CA PRO A 343 18.93 36.86 -5.44
C PRO A 343 19.50 36.18 -6.69
N LEU A 344 20.76 35.70 -6.65
CA LEU A 344 21.39 35.02 -7.79
C LEU A 344 20.78 33.63 -7.96
N LEU A 345 20.70 32.87 -6.87
CA LEU A 345 20.09 31.54 -6.89
C LEU A 345 18.60 31.59 -7.30
N LEU A 346 17.90 32.66 -6.88
CA LEU A 346 16.53 32.91 -7.35
C LEU A 346 16.46 33.14 -8.87
N ALA A 347 17.33 34.00 -9.40
CA ALA A 347 17.37 34.31 -10.83
C ALA A 347 17.71 33.07 -11.67
N GLU A 348 18.65 32.24 -11.20
CA GLU A 348 19.03 30.98 -11.84
C GLU A 348 17.87 29.97 -11.86
N ALA A 349 17.20 29.76 -10.72
CA ALA A 349 16.06 28.85 -10.63
C ALA A 349 14.88 29.29 -11.52
N LEU A 350 14.60 30.60 -11.56
CA LEU A 350 13.58 31.15 -12.45
C LEU A 350 13.99 31.03 -13.93
N ALA A 351 15.25 31.26 -14.27
CA ALA A 351 15.74 31.08 -15.64
C ALA A 351 15.67 29.61 -16.09
N GLU A 352 15.93 28.66 -15.19
CA GLU A 352 15.74 27.23 -15.46
C GLU A 352 14.27 26.90 -15.71
N LEU A 353 13.35 27.43 -14.89
CA LEU A 353 11.91 27.27 -15.13
C LEU A 353 11.50 27.82 -16.50
N GLU A 354 12.05 28.98 -16.91
CA GLU A 354 11.75 29.57 -18.21
C GLU A 354 12.23 28.72 -19.39
N ARG A 355 13.37 28.03 -19.24
CA ARG A 355 13.92 27.12 -20.26
C ARG A 355 13.07 25.87 -20.49
N MET A 356 12.28 25.44 -19.49
CA MET A 356 11.38 24.29 -19.66
C MET A 356 10.39 24.57 -20.80
N VAL A 357 10.18 23.60 -21.68
CA VAL A 357 9.27 23.77 -22.83
C VAL A 357 7.82 23.77 -22.35
N GLY A 358 7.00 24.68 -22.89
CA GLY A 358 5.56 24.76 -22.55
C GLY A 358 5.29 25.22 -21.12
N MET A 359 4.20 24.72 -20.53
CA MET A 359 3.83 24.92 -19.10
C MET A 359 3.60 26.39 -18.69
N GLU A 360 3.21 27.26 -19.62
CA GLU A 360 3.00 28.69 -19.35
C GLU A 360 2.08 29.01 -18.15
N PRO A 361 0.99 28.25 -17.88
CA PRO A 361 0.22 28.45 -16.66
C PRO A 361 1.04 28.23 -15.38
N VAL A 362 1.89 27.20 -15.36
CA VAL A 362 2.76 26.86 -14.23
C VAL A 362 3.81 27.95 -14.04
N LYS A 363 4.51 28.36 -15.12
CA LYS A 363 5.52 29.42 -15.08
C LYS A 363 4.96 30.71 -14.49
N ARG A 364 3.78 31.13 -14.96
CA ARG A 364 3.10 32.32 -14.44
C ARG A 364 2.76 32.20 -12.96
N GLN A 365 2.30 31.03 -12.51
CA GLN A 365 1.94 30.79 -11.12
C GLN A 365 3.18 30.83 -10.20
N VAL A 366 4.29 30.23 -10.61
CA VAL A 366 5.56 30.28 -9.84
C VAL A 366 6.11 31.71 -9.78
N LYS A 367 6.07 32.46 -10.89
CA LYS A 367 6.46 33.88 -10.90
C LYS A 367 5.58 34.71 -9.98
N ALA A 368 4.26 34.52 -10.03
CA ALA A 368 3.32 35.23 -9.16
C ALA A 368 3.58 34.93 -7.68
N LEU A 369 3.83 33.66 -7.34
CA LEU A 369 4.18 33.26 -5.99
C LEU A 369 5.51 33.90 -5.53
N SER A 370 6.54 33.86 -6.39
CA SER A 370 7.85 34.46 -6.09
C SER A 370 7.72 35.96 -5.80
N ALA A 371 6.96 36.69 -6.63
CA ALA A 371 6.69 38.11 -6.43
C ALA A 371 5.89 38.38 -5.14
N GLN A 372 4.89 37.56 -4.82
CA GLN A 372 4.13 37.68 -3.58
C GLN A 372 5.02 37.50 -2.35
N LEU A 373 5.95 36.54 -2.39
CA LEU A 373 6.88 36.26 -1.31
C LEU A 373 7.92 37.38 -1.12
N GLU A 374 8.43 37.92 -2.21
CA GLU A 374 9.34 39.07 -2.18
C GLU A 374 8.66 40.30 -1.56
N MET A 375 7.44 40.63 -2.02
CA MET A 375 6.67 41.75 -1.45
C MET A 375 6.27 41.51 0.01
N ALA A 376 5.93 40.27 0.37
CA ALA A 376 5.67 39.87 1.75
C ALA A 376 6.87 40.16 2.66
N ARG A 377 8.10 39.86 2.22
CA ARG A 377 9.32 40.19 2.97
C ARG A 377 9.54 41.69 3.12
N LEU A 378 9.41 42.46 2.04
CA LEU A 378 9.56 43.92 2.09
C LEU A 378 8.57 44.56 3.08
N ARG A 379 7.32 44.09 3.07
CA ARG A 379 6.29 44.52 4.03
C ARG A 379 6.65 44.15 5.47
N ALA A 380 7.10 42.92 5.72
CA ALA A 380 7.50 42.47 7.05
C ALA A 380 8.71 43.26 7.58
N GLY A 381 9.69 43.57 6.73
CA GLY A 381 10.84 44.40 7.09
C GLY A 381 10.47 45.84 7.45
N GLN A 382 9.32 46.33 6.98
CA GLN A 382 8.74 47.62 7.35
C GLN A 382 7.76 47.55 8.54
N GLY A 383 7.64 46.39 9.19
CA GLY A 383 6.71 46.18 10.30
C GLY A 383 5.23 46.15 9.87
N LEU A 384 4.93 46.05 8.58
CA LEU A 384 3.57 45.91 8.09
C LEU A 384 3.06 44.49 8.33
N PRO A 385 1.76 44.29 8.60
CA PRO A 385 1.19 42.96 8.72
C PRO A 385 1.25 42.24 7.36
N VAL A 386 1.65 40.98 7.42
CA VAL A 386 1.76 40.09 6.28
C VAL A 386 1.09 38.76 6.64
N GLN A 387 0.30 38.23 5.71
CA GLN A 387 -0.26 36.89 5.87
C GLN A 387 0.82 35.87 5.52
N PRO A 388 1.03 34.82 6.32
CA PRO A 388 1.94 33.74 5.95
C PRO A 388 1.49 33.14 4.62
N PRO A 389 2.40 32.98 3.64
CA PRO A 389 2.08 32.32 2.39
C PRO A 389 1.63 30.89 2.66
N LYS A 390 0.63 30.42 1.92
CA LYS A 390 0.24 29.01 1.95
C LYS A 390 1.28 28.19 1.17
N ARG A 391 1.82 27.15 1.79
CA ARG A 391 3.07 26.50 1.35
C ARG A 391 2.91 25.14 0.70
N HIS A 392 1.73 24.51 0.78
CA HIS A 392 1.54 23.18 0.22
C HIS A 392 0.80 23.22 -1.12
N PHE A 393 1.21 22.33 -2.04
CA PHE A 393 0.75 22.33 -3.43
C PHE A 393 0.12 21.00 -3.83
N VAL A 394 -0.82 21.06 -4.76
CA VAL A 394 -1.33 19.89 -5.48
C VAL A 394 -0.94 20.01 -6.94
N PHE A 395 -0.13 19.08 -7.43
CA PHE A 395 0.30 18.98 -8.82
C PHE A 395 -0.55 17.94 -9.53
N SER A 396 -1.39 18.39 -10.46
CA SER A 396 -2.37 17.56 -11.16
C SER A 396 -2.01 17.46 -12.63
N GLY A 397 -1.70 16.26 -13.13
CA GLY A 397 -1.47 16.05 -14.56
C GLY A 397 -0.91 14.68 -14.93
N PRO A 398 -0.95 14.30 -16.22
CA PRO A 398 -0.43 13.02 -16.71
C PRO A 398 1.06 12.80 -16.40
N SER A 399 1.51 11.55 -16.50
CA SER A 399 2.94 11.21 -16.32
C SER A 399 3.83 11.90 -17.36
N GLY A 400 5.04 12.26 -16.94
CA GLY A 400 6.05 12.90 -17.80
C GLY A 400 5.75 14.34 -18.25
N THR A 401 4.86 15.04 -17.55
CA THR A 401 4.58 16.48 -17.78
C THR A 401 5.49 17.43 -16.99
N GLY A 402 6.53 16.92 -16.31
CA GLY A 402 7.54 17.74 -15.62
C GLY A 402 7.24 18.09 -14.15
N LYS A 403 6.25 17.44 -13.51
CA LYS A 403 5.87 17.67 -12.10
C LYS A 403 7.06 17.65 -11.13
N THR A 404 7.87 16.59 -11.15
CA THR A 404 9.02 16.42 -10.26
C THR A 404 10.12 17.45 -10.52
N THR A 405 10.38 17.76 -11.80
CA THR A 405 11.35 18.80 -12.19
C THR A 405 10.94 20.17 -11.66
N VAL A 406 9.67 20.55 -11.82
CA VAL A 406 9.14 21.82 -11.27
C VAL A 406 9.17 21.82 -9.74
N ALA A 407 8.89 20.70 -9.08
CA ALA A 407 9.01 20.60 -7.62
C ALA A 407 10.44 20.90 -7.12
N ARG A 408 11.45 20.38 -7.81
CA ARG A 408 12.87 20.65 -7.51
C ARG A 408 13.24 22.12 -7.71
N ILE A 409 12.74 22.74 -8.78
CA ILE A 409 12.94 24.17 -9.03
C ILE A 409 12.25 25.01 -7.94
N LEU A 410 11.02 24.66 -7.54
CA LEU A 410 10.33 25.33 -6.45
C LEU A 410 11.06 25.23 -5.11
N GLY A 411 11.68 24.09 -4.80
CA GLY A 411 12.54 23.94 -3.62
C GLY A 411 13.67 24.98 -3.60
N ARG A 412 14.39 25.12 -4.73
CA ARG A 412 15.42 26.15 -4.90
C ARG A 412 14.88 27.57 -4.81
N VAL A 413 13.72 27.84 -5.42
CA VAL A 413 13.06 29.16 -5.30
C VAL A 413 12.73 29.48 -3.85
N PHE A 414 12.17 28.54 -3.08
CA PHE A 414 11.86 28.77 -1.66
C PHE A 414 13.10 28.88 -0.77
N TYR A 415 14.16 28.16 -1.10
CA TYR A 415 15.45 28.27 -0.41
C TYR A 415 16.14 29.62 -0.69
N ALA A 416 16.24 30.06 -1.95
CA ALA A 416 16.68 31.42 -2.30
C ALA A 416 15.79 32.49 -1.67
N LEU A 417 14.50 32.16 -1.64
CA LEU A 417 13.41 32.73 -0.86
C LEU A 417 13.66 32.84 0.63
N GLY A 418 14.68 32.20 1.22
CA GLY A 418 14.91 32.11 2.67
C GLY A 418 13.74 31.53 3.47
N LEU A 419 12.80 30.82 2.81
CA LEU A 419 11.61 30.22 3.43
C LEU A 419 11.85 28.79 3.91
N LEU A 420 12.85 28.14 3.32
CA LEU A 420 13.30 26.79 3.62
C LEU A 420 14.77 26.86 4.06
N GLY A 421 15.19 25.89 4.88
CA GLY A 421 16.57 25.77 5.35
C GLY A 421 17.51 25.16 4.30
N GLY A 422 16.97 24.52 3.28
CA GLY A 422 17.67 23.95 2.14
C GLY A 422 16.77 23.82 0.91
N ASP A 423 17.36 23.45 -0.22
CA ASP A 423 16.68 23.27 -1.51
C ASP A 423 16.41 21.80 -1.87
N HIS A 424 16.73 20.88 -0.94
CA HIS A 424 16.60 19.45 -1.17
C HIS A 424 15.13 19.02 -1.36
N LEU A 425 14.96 18.04 -2.23
CA LEU A 425 13.68 17.41 -2.56
C LEU A 425 13.74 15.95 -2.12
N VAL A 426 12.84 15.56 -1.22
CA VAL A 426 12.60 14.15 -0.87
C VAL A 426 11.41 13.68 -1.68
N GLU A 427 11.65 12.73 -2.58
CA GLU A 427 10.62 12.07 -3.37
C GLU A 427 10.11 10.85 -2.59
N ALA A 428 8.79 10.69 -2.54
CA ALA A 428 8.12 9.67 -1.77
C ALA A 428 6.98 9.06 -2.58
N GLN A 429 6.83 7.75 -2.48
CA GLN A 429 5.66 7.02 -2.95
C GLN A 429 4.94 6.37 -1.77
N ARG A 430 3.81 5.72 -2.06
CA ARG A 430 3.06 4.96 -1.05
C ARG A 430 3.94 3.98 -0.29
N SER A 431 4.80 3.23 -0.98
CA SER A 431 5.70 2.24 -0.36
C SER A 431 6.63 2.86 0.67
N ASP A 432 6.99 4.14 0.51
CA ASP A 432 7.93 4.83 1.40
C ASP A 432 7.22 5.38 2.65
N LEU A 433 5.95 5.76 2.51
CA LEU A 433 5.13 6.29 3.60
C LEU A 433 4.41 5.20 4.40
N VAL A 434 4.03 4.11 3.76
CA VAL A 434 3.20 3.05 4.35
C VAL A 434 4.08 1.89 4.80
N GLY A 435 3.91 1.47 6.06
CA GLY A 435 4.58 0.31 6.62
C GLY A 435 3.94 -1.00 6.15
N GLU A 436 4.74 -2.05 6.04
CA GLU A 436 4.25 -3.41 5.72
C GLU A 436 3.47 -4.01 6.89
N PHE A 437 3.76 -3.54 8.11
CA PHE A 437 3.14 -3.99 9.34
C PHE A 437 2.49 -2.81 10.04
N LEU A 438 1.51 -3.16 10.85
CA LEU A 438 0.80 -2.16 11.57
C LEU A 438 1.66 -1.46 12.65
N GLY A 439 1.46 -0.14 12.80
CA GLY A 439 2.15 0.71 13.77
C GLY A 439 3.50 1.19 13.24
N GLN A 440 3.97 0.61 12.14
CA GLN A 440 5.16 1.07 11.44
C GLN A 440 4.85 2.23 10.50
N THR A 441 3.62 2.32 9.96
CA THR A 441 3.25 3.40 9.03
C THR A 441 3.47 4.77 9.64
N ALA A 442 3.03 4.99 10.88
CA ALA A 442 3.27 6.27 11.54
C ALA A 442 4.76 6.56 11.74
N VAL A 443 5.56 5.57 12.16
CA VAL A 443 7.01 5.73 12.34
C VAL A 443 7.70 6.06 11.02
N LYS A 444 7.45 5.24 9.99
CA LYS A 444 8.03 5.36 8.66
C LYS A 444 7.67 6.69 7.99
N ALA A 445 6.40 7.11 8.09
CA ALA A 445 5.95 8.40 7.58
C ALA A 445 6.62 9.56 8.34
N ASN A 446 6.76 9.49 9.67
CA ASN A 446 7.47 10.52 10.43
C ASN A 446 8.94 10.60 10.06
N GLU A 447 9.65 9.48 9.96
CA GLU A 447 11.07 9.43 9.57
C GLU A 447 11.28 10.04 8.17
N LEU A 448 10.40 9.70 7.22
CA LEU A 448 10.46 10.27 5.88
C LEU A 448 10.19 11.77 5.88
N ILE A 449 9.19 12.23 6.64
CA ILE A 449 8.88 13.66 6.76
C ILE A 449 10.01 14.41 7.48
N ASP A 450 10.61 13.81 8.51
CA ASP A 450 11.78 14.35 9.22
C ASP A 450 12.96 14.56 8.26
N SER A 451 13.19 13.62 7.33
CA SER A 451 14.22 13.75 6.31
C SER A 451 13.98 14.90 5.31
N ALA A 452 12.73 15.35 5.17
CA ALA A 452 12.33 16.45 4.30
C ALA A 452 12.22 17.80 5.03
N LEU A 453 12.43 17.83 6.35
CA LEU A 453 12.37 19.07 7.11
C LEU A 453 13.45 20.05 6.65
N GLY A 454 13.05 21.30 6.47
CA GLY A 454 13.88 22.34 5.89
C GLY A 454 13.87 22.35 4.37
N GLY A 455 13.19 21.40 3.70
CA GLY A 455 13.12 21.29 2.24
C GLY A 455 11.71 21.01 1.72
N VAL A 456 11.63 20.22 0.64
CA VAL A 456 10.38 19.86 -0.03
C VAL A 456 10.14 18.35 0.05
N LEU A 457 8.95 17.94 0.50
CA LEU A 457 8.45 16.57 0.39
C LEU A 457 7.52 16.47 -0.83
N PHE A 458 7.88 15.65 -1.80
CA PHE A 458 7.09 15.37 -2.99
C PHE A 458 6.51 13.97 -2.92
N VAL A 459 5.19 13.87 -2.81
CA VAL A 459 4.46 12.60 -2.74
C VAL A 459 3.86 12.30 -4.10
N ASP A 460 4.46 11.38 -4.84
CA ASP A 460 3.95 10.96 -6.15
C ASP A 460 2.80 9.96 -6.01
N GLU A 461 1.88 10.02 -6.98
CA GLU A 461 0.62 9.28 -6.98
C GLU A 461 -0.09 9.27 -5.61
N ALA A 462 -0.20 10.45 -4.98
CA ALA A 462 -0.65 10.60 -3.60
C ALA A 462 -2.05 9.99 -3.34
N TYR A 463 -2.89 9.89 -4.37
CA TYR A 463 -4.22 9.24 -4.28
C TYR A 463 -4.12 7.76 -3.92
N SER A 464 -2.99 7.11 -4.19
CA SER A 464 -2.73 5.72 -3.80
C SER A 464 -2.69 5.54 -2.27
N LEU A 465 -2.50 6.61 -1.49
CA LEU A 465 -2.61 6.60 -0.02
C LEU A 465 -4.06 6.48 0.47
N SER A 466 -5.05 6.69 -0.40
CA SER A 466 -6.48 6.69 -0.05
C SER A 466 -7.22 5.70 -0.95
N ASN A 467 -7.10 4.40 -0.66
CA ASN A 467 -7.81 3.36 -1.41
C ASN A 467 -9.16 3.01 -0.76
N SER A 468 -10.26 3.38 -1.43
CA SER A 468 -11.63 3.03 -1.03
C SER A 468 -12.13 1.67 -1.57
N GLY A 469 -11.29 0.93 -2.31
CA GLY A 469 -11.67 -0.28 -3.05
C GLY A 469 -11.68 -1.58 -2.23
N TYR A 470 -11.03 -1.61 -1.07
CA TYR A 470 -11.12 -2.74 -0.15
C TYR A 470 -12.28 -2.51 0.81
N ALA A 471 -13.14 -3.51 1.00
CA ALA A 471 -14.32 -3.44 1.90
C ALA A 471 -13.99 -3.12 3.38
N LYS A 472 -12.71 -2.99 3.74
CA LYS A 472 -12.20 -2.60 5.06
C LYS A 472 -11.51 -1.22 5.10
N GLY A 473 -11.43 -0.51 3.97
CA GLY A 473 -10.59 0.68 3.82
C GLY A 473 -9.11 0.33 3.88
N ASP A 474 -8.27 1.09 3.19
CA ASP A 474 -6.83 0.99 3.33
C ASP A 474 -6.36 1.79 4.54
N ALA A 475 -6.63 1.24 5.71
CA ALA A 475 -6.42 1.95 6.95
C ALA A 475 -4.93 2.26 7.18
N TYR A 476 -3.99 1.56 6.54
CA TYR A 476 -2.57 1.93 6.55
C TYR A 476 -2.29 3.20 5.75
N GLY A 477 -2.82 3.31 4.54
CA GLY A 477 -2.74 4.52 3.74
C GLY A 477 -3.39 5.72 4.44
N ASP A 478 -4.56 5.51 5.06
CA ASP A 478 -5.24 6.54 5.83
C ASP A 478 -4.40 7.02 7.01
N GLU A 479 -3.71 6.12 7.72
CA GLU A 479 -2.80 6.48 8.81
C GLU A 479 -1.62 7.33 8.32
N ALA A 480 -0.99 6.95 7.19
CA ALA A 480 0.06 7.76 6.58
C ALA A 480 -0.44 9.16 6.20
N LEU A 481 -1.65 9.25 5.66
CA LEU A 481 -2.27 10.51 5.28
C LEU A 481 -2.57 11.41 6.48
N GLN A 482 -3.02 10.83 7.60
CA GLN A 482 -3.23 11.57 8.85
C GLN A 482 -1.92 12.11 9.43
N VAL A 483 -0.85 11.30 9.41
CA VAL A 483 0.48 11.76 9.84
C VAL A 483 0.97 12.89 8.94
N LEU A 484 0.85 12.74 7.62
CA LEU A 484 1.22 13.79 6.66
C LEU A 484 0.46 15.10 6.89
N LEU A 485 -0.86 15.03 7.11
CA LEU A 485 -1.71 16.19 7.39
C LEU A 485 -1.30 16.91 8.69
N LYS A 486 -1.07 16.14 9.76
CA LYS A 486 -0.64 16.70 11.05
C LYS A 486 0.72 17.38 10.91
N ARG A 487 1.68 16.71 10.29
CA ARG A 487 3.05 17.22 10.10
C ARG A 487 3.11 18.43 9.16
N ALA A 488 2.28 18.45 8.12
CA ALA A 488 2.15 19.62 7.25
C ALA A 488 1.67 20.86 8.03
N GLU A 489 0.79 20.69 9.03
CA GLU A 489 0.38 21.79 9.91
C GLU A 489 1.48 22.17 10.91
N ASP A 490 1.98 21.19 11.67
CA ASP A 490 2.92 21.40 12.78
C ASP A 490 4.27 21.98 12.29
N ASN A 491 4.70 21.59 11.09
CA ASN A 491 5.99 21.98 10.52
C ASN A 491 5.87 22.94 9.32
N ARG A 492 4.72 23.61 9.15
CA ARG A 492 4.45 24.47 7.99
C ARG A 492 5.53 25.51 7.70
N ASP A 493 6.26 25.99 8.71
CA ASP A 493 7.28 27.02 8.53
C ASP A 493 8.61 26.50 7.98
N HIS A 494 8.82 25.19 8.05
CA HIS A 494 10.06 24.51 7.66
C HIS A 494 9.85 23.43 6.61
N LEU A 495 8.61 23.12 6.20
CA LEU A 495 8.31 22.04 5.28
C LEU A 495 7.34 22.50 4.19
N VAL A 496 7.69 22.24 2.94
CA VAL A 496 6.77 22.34 1.80
C VAL A 496 6.37 20.91 1.40
N VAL A 497 5.06 20.67 1.23
CA VAL A 497 4.55 19.36 0.80
C VAL A 497 3.85 19.55 -0.54
N ILE A 498 4.21 18.72 -1.51
CA ILE A 498 3.64 18.70 -2.85
C ILE A 498 3.02 17.33 -3.07
N LEU A 499 1.69 17.28 -3.21
CA LEU A 499 0.98 16.05 -3.60
C LEU A 499 0.84 16.02 -5.12
N ALA A 500 1.31 14.96 -5.76
CA ALA A 500 1.27 14.81 -7.20
C ALA A 500 0.45 13.60 -7.63
N GLY A 501 -0.16 13.69 -8.81
CA GLY A 501 -0.86 12.55 -9.42
C GLY A 501 -1.68 12.93 -10.65
N TYR A 502 -2.36 11.93 -11.20
CA TYR A 502 -3.33 12.13 -12.29
C TYR A 502 -4.53 12.95 -11.81
N PRO A 503 -5.13 13.80 -12.67
CA PRO A 503 -6.22 14.70 -12.28
C PRO A 503 -7.37 14.00 -11.56
N GLU A 504 -7.89 12.91 -12.13
CA GLU A 504 -9.02 12.16 -11.55
C GLU A 504 -8.66 11.50 -10.20
N GLY A 505 -7.41 11.07 -10.02
CA GLY A 505 -6.94 10.52 -8.75
C GLY A 505 -6.88 11.60 -7.69
N MET A 506 -6.33 12.77 -8.03
CA MET A 506 -6.22 13.91 -7.11
C MET A 506 -7.58 14.48 -6.72
N ASP A 507 -8.52 14.56 -7.67
CA ASP A 507 -9.89 15.01 -7.39
C ASP A 507 -10.59 14.08 -6.40
N ARG A 508 -10.45 12.75 -6.58
CA ARG A 508 -10.96 11.74 -5.65
C ARG A 508 -10.32 11.86 -4.26
N LEU A 509 -8.99 11.99 -4.20
CA LEU A 509 -8.26 12.14 -2.93
C LEU A 509 -8.73 13.37 -2.14
N LEU A 510 -8.84 14.53 -2.81
CA LEU A 510 -9.26 15.78 -2.19
C LEU A 510 -10.73 15.73 -1.75
N ALA A 511 -11.60 15.08 -2.54
CA ALA A 511 -13.01 14.91 -2.17
C ALA A 511 -13.19 13.97 -0.97
N ALA A 512 -12.37 12.93 -0.86
CA ALA A 512 -12.43 11.96 0.24
C ALA A 512 -11.92 12.54 1.58
N ASN A 513 -11.03 13.53 1.54
CA ASN A 513 -10.35 14.04 2.73
C ASN A 513 -10.46 15.57 2.84
N PRO A 514 -11.49 16.11 3.52
CA PRO A 514 -11.68 17.56 3.69
C PRO A 514 -10.48 18.27 4.34
N GLY A 515 -9.70 17.55 5.15
CA GLY A 515 -8.47 18.05 5.76
C GLY A 515 -7.42 18.49 4.73
N LEU A 516 -7.35 17.81 3.58
CA LEU A 516 -6.45 18.18 2.48
C LEU A 516 -6.89 19.46 1.79
N THR A 517 -8.18 19.61 1.49
CA THR A 517 -8.72 20.81 0.83
C THR A 517 -8.39 22.10 1.59
N SER A 518 -8.36 22.03 2.92
CA SER A 518 -8.04 23.19 3.77
C SER A 518 -6.55 23.58 3.74
N ARG A 519 -5.64 22.61 3.63
CA ARG A 519 -4.18 22.80 3.75
C ARG A 519 -3.47 22.93 2.41
N PHE A 520 -4.00 22.28 1.39
CA PHE A 520 -3.46 22.22 0.02
C PHE A 520 -4.31 23.06 -0.92
N THR A 521 -4.35 24.38 -0.70
CA THR A 521 -5.24 25.26 -1.47
C THR A 521 -4.70 25.67 -2.83
N THR A 522 -3.41 25.45 -3.09
CA THR A 522 -2.76 25.86 -4.33
C THR A 522 -2.63 24.67 -5.26
N ARG A 523 -3.55 24.57 -6.22
CA ARG A 523 -3.49 23.59 -7.30
C ARG A 523 -2.68 24.14 -8.47
N VAL A 524 -1.86 23.29 -9.06
CA VAL A 524 -1.07 23.55 -10.26
C VAL A 524 -1.39 22.45 -11.26
N ASP A 525 -1.94 22.81 -12.41
CA ASP A 525 -2.30 21.87 -13.46
C ASP A 525 -1.19 21.74 -14.51
N PHE A 526 -0.84 20.49 -14.82
CA PHE A 526 0.20 20.10 -15.75
C PHE A 526 -0.45 19.40 -16.95
N PRO A 527 -0.88 20.14 -17.98
CA PRO A 527 -1.51 19.55 -19.16
C PRO A 527 -0.51 18.72 -19.96
N SER A 528 -1.02 17.80 -20.77
CA SER A 528 -0.24 17.08 -21.78
C SER A 528 0.37 18.06 -22.78
N TYR A 529 1.57 17.75 -23.27
CA TYR A 529 2.26 18.61 -24.22
C TYR A 529 1.61 18.57 -25.60
N ARG A 530 1.60 19.72 -26.26
CA ARG A 530 1.18 19.87 -27.65
C ARG A 530 2.24 19.31 -28.60
N PRO A 531 1.89 18.95 -29.85
CA PRO A 531 2.83 18.37 -30.80
C PRO A 531 4.13 19.17 -30.96
N LEU A 532 4.02 20.49 -31.11
CA LEU A 532 5.18 21.37 -31.25
C LEU A 532 6.01 21.48 -29.95
N GLU A 533 5.37 21.36 -28.78
CA GLU A 533 6.08 21.34 -27.50
C GLU A 533 6.85 20.02 -27.35
N LEU A 534 6.27 18.88 -27.74
CA LEU A 534 6.96 17.59 -27.77
C LEU A 534 8.16 17.58 -28.73
N THR A 535 8.00 18.10 -29.96
CA THR A 535 9.11 18.23 -30.89
C THR A 535 10.23 19.06 -30.29
N ARG A 536 9.88 20.20 -29.67
CA ARG A 536 10.85 21.08 -29.03
C ARG A 536 11.55 20.41 -27.84
N ILE A 537 10.85 19.58 -27.07
CA ILE A 537 11.47 18.76 -26.01
C ILE A 537 12.51 17.82 -26.61
N GLY A 538 12.21 17.14 -27.71
CA GLY A 538 13.18 16.27 -28.39
C GLY A 538 14.41 17.01 -28.91
N GLU A 539 14.24 18.23 -29.44
CA GLU A 539 15.36 19.09 -29.84
C GLU A 539 16.23 19.52 -28.66
N VAL A 540 15.60 19.91 -27.54
CA VAL A 540 16.31 20.33 -26.32
C VAL A 540 17.09 19.16 -25.72
N LEU A 541 16.48 17.97 -25.64
CA LEU A 541 17.15 16.77 -25.13
C LEU A 541 18.40 16.41 -25.94
N ALA A 542 18.33 16.48 -27.27
CA ALA A 542 19.50 16.25 -28.11
C ALA A 542 20.57 17.32 -27.87
N ALA A 543 20.20 18.60 -27.90
CA ALA A 543 21.14 19.70 -27.73
C ALA A 543 21.86 19.69 -26.37
N GLU A 544 21.16 19.34 -25.28
CA GLU A 544 21.74 19.22 -23.93
C GLU A 544 22.81 18.12 -23.83
N ASN A 545 22.70 17.08 -24.66
CA ASN A 545 23.66 15.98 -24.73
C ASN A 545 24.71 16.15 -25.85
N GLY A 546 24.71 17.31 -26.53
CA GLY A 546 25.65 17.60 -27.63
C GLY A 546 25.30 16.93 -28.95
N ASP A 547 24.08 16.39 -29.07
CA ASP A 547 23.54 15.80 -30.30
C ASP A 547 22.68 16.81 -31.07
N CYS A 548 22.46 16.54 -32.35
CA CYS A 548 21.48 17.21 -33.19
C CYS A 548 20.69 16.19 -34.02
N TRP A 549 19.45 16.54 -34.33
CA TRP A 549 18.64 15.82 -35.31
C TRP A 549 18.94 16.37 -36.70
N ASP A 550 19.09 15.49 -37.69
CA ASP A 550 19.11 15.94 -39.09
C ASP A 550 17.75 16.48 -39.53
N GLN A 551 17.71 17.18 -40.67
CA GLN A 551 16.50 17.87 -41.11
C GLN A 551 15.32 16.91 -41.31
N GLU A 552 15.56 15.74 -41.92
CA GLU A 552 14.53 14.73 -42.16
C GLU A 552 14.02 14.13 -40.83
N ALA A 553 14.90 13.87 -39.86
CA ALA A 553 14.50 13.39 -38.55
C ALA A 553 13.70 14.42 -37.76
N VAL A 554 13.99 15.73 -37.87
CA VAL A 554 13.16 16.77 -37.21
C VAL A 554 11.75 16.81 -37.80
N GLU A 555 11.63 16.71 -39.13
CA GLU A 555 10.34 16.68 -39.81
C GLU A 555 9.53 15.44 -39.42
N GLU A 556 10.17 14.28 -39.37
CA GLU A 556 9.51 13.04 -38.93
C GLU A 556 9.21 13.04 -37.43
N LEU A 557 10.08 13.58 -36.58
CA LEU A 557 9.82 13.74 -35.15
C LEU A 557 8.56 14.59 -34.92
N ARG A 558 8.38 15.64 -35.73
CA ARG A 558 7.15 16.46 -35.70
C ARG A 558 5.92 15.65 -36.14
N SER A 559 6.05 14.85 -37.20
CA SER A 559 4.99 13.95 -37.68
C SER A 559 4.59 12.95 -36.59
N ILE A 560 5.57 12.26 -35.99
CA ILE A 560 5.39 11.34 -34.86
C ILE A 560 4.68 12.02 -33.69
N CYS A 561 5.16 13.20 -33.28
CA CYS A 561 4.55 13.96 -32.18
C CYS A 561 3.11 14.36 -32.48
N GLY A 562 2.80 14.73 -33.73
CA GLY A 562 1.42 14.99 -34.18
C GLY A 562 0.57 13.74 -34.08
N HIS A 563 1.06 12.63 -34.63
CA HIS A 563 0.35 11.35 -34.66
C HIS A 563 -0.01 10.84 -33.25
N VAL A 564 0.95 10.80 -32.31
CA VAL A 564 0.69 10.28 -30.96
C VAL A 564 -0.27 11.18 -30.16
N VAL A 565 -0.33 12.48 -30.47
CA VAL A 565 -1.30 13.40 -29.85
C VAL A 565 -2.68 13.23 -30.47
N ASP A 566 -2.78 13.18 -31.80
CA ASP A 566 -4.05 13.01 -32.52
C ASP A 566 -4.74 11.69 -32.15
N GLN A 567 -3.96 10.62 -31.99
CA GLN A 567 -4.44 9.32 -31.52
C GLN A 567 -4.69 9.25 -30.01
N ARG A 568 -4.44 10.34 -29.26
CA ARG A 568 -4.56 10.42 -27.79
C ARG A 568 -3.68 9.45 -27.01
N TRP A 569 -2.55 9.08 -27.59
CA TRP A 569 -1.62 8.12 -27.01
C TRP A 569 -0.64 8.76 -26.02
N ILE A 570 -0.45 10.07 -26.10
CA ILE A 570 0.64 10.75 -25.40
C ILE A 570 0.60 10.61 -23.87
N ASP A 571 -0.58 10.51 -23.27
CA ASP A 571 -0.73 10.36 -21.82
C ASP A 571 -0.31 8.98 -21.33
N GLU A 572 -0.60 7.94 -22.11
CA GLU A 572 -0.16 6.56 -21.85
C GLU A 572 1.33 6.39 -22.11
N LEU A 573 1.85 7.03 -23.16
CA LEU A 573 3.27 7.02 -23.51
C LEU A 573 4.11 7.86 -22.51
N GLY A 574 3.47 8.69 -21.68
CA GLY A 574 4.14 9.44 -20.63
C GLY A 574 4.82 10.73 -21.12
N ASN A 575 4.26 11.43 -22.11
CA ASN A 575 4.64 12.80 -22.49
C ASN A 575 6.16 13.00 -22.68
N GLY A 576 6.84 13.80 -21.83
CA GLY A 576 8.28 14.02 -21.94
C GLY A 576 9.13 12.77 -21.72
N ARG A 577 8.60 11.76 -21.02
CA ARG A 577 9.23 10.44 -20.87
C ARG A 577 9.29 9.72 -22.22
N PHE A 578 8.21 9.79 -23.01
CA PHE A 578 8.19 9.25 -24.37
C PHE A 578 9.31 9.84 -25.23
N LEU A 579 9.49 11.16 -25.21
CA LEU A 579 10.55 11.83 -26.00
C LEU A 579 11.95 11.47 -25.50
N ARG A 580 12.14 11.34 -24.18
CA ARG A 580 13.41 10.87 -23.60
C ARG A 580 13.74 9.46 -24.06
N THR A 581 12.79 8.53 -23.96
CA THR A 581 12.97 7.14 -24.42
C THR A 581 13.22 7.09 -25.93
N LEU A 582 12.46 7.86 -26.72
CA LEU A 582 12.64 7.94 -28.17
C LEU A 582 14.03 8.46 -28.54
N TYR A 583 14.52 9.50 -27.85
CA TYR A 583 15.87 10.03 -28.01
C TYR A 583 16.94 8.99 -27.64
N GLU A 584 16.86 8.38 -26.46
CA GLU A 584 17.82 7.35 -25.99
C GLU A 584 17.90 6.16 -26.96
N LYS A 585 16.74 5.70 -27.45
CA LYS A 585 16.68 4.64 -28.46
C LYS A 585 17.26 5.09 -29.80
N SER A 586 17.01 6.32 -30.22
CA SER A 586 17.60 6.89 -31.43
C SER A 586 19.13 6.94 -31.31
N CYS A 587 19.68 7.29 -30.14
CA CYS A 587 21.13 7.22 -29.90
C CYS A 587 21.66 5.78 -30.01
N ALA A 588 20.96 4.81 -29.43
CA ALA A 588 21.35 3.40 -29.53
C ALA A 588 21.35 2.91 -31.00
N TYR A 589 20.35 3.29 -31.80
CA TYR A 589 20.30 2.96 -33.22
C TYR A 589 21.34 3.70 -34.05
N ARG A 590 21.66 4.96 -33.72
CA ARG A 590 22.81 5.68 -34.30
C ARG A 590 24.09 4.90 -34.07
N ASP A 591 24.34 4.47 -32.83
CA ASP A 591 25.56 3.75 -32.47
C ASP A 591 25.63 2.39 -33.18
N LEU A 592 24.51 1.68 -33.29
CA LEU A 592 24.41 0.45 -34.08
C LEU A 592 24.72 0.70 -35.56
N ARG A 593 24.15 1.74 -36.16
CA ARG A 593 24.43 2.13 -37.55
C ARG A 593 25.92 2.45 -37.75
N LEU A 594 26.51 3.22 -36.83
CA LEU A 594 27.91 3.63 -36.90
C LEU A 594 28.89 2.48 -36.60
N SER A 595 28.45 1.42 -35.91
CA SER A 595 29.27 0.22 -35.72
C SER A 595 29.63 -0.48 -37.04
N GLY A 596 28.76 -0.37 -38.04
CA GLY A 596 28.99 -0.87 -39.40
C GLY A 596 29.68 0.12 -40.34
N TYR A 597 30.12 1.28 -39.84
CA TYR A 597 30.69 2.34 -40.67
C TYR A 597 32.10 1.96 -41.16
N PRO A 598 32.40 2.10 -42.47
CA PRO A 598 33.73 1.80 -42.99
C PRO A 598 34.72 2.92 -42.61
N GLY A 599 35.37 2.78 -41.45
CA GLY A 599 36.38 3.72 -40.94
C GLY A 599 36.01 4.30 -39.57
N THR A 600 36.73 5.34 -39.14
CA THR A 600 36.43 6.05 -37.89
C THR A 600 35.39 7.13 -38.15
N PRO A 601 34.21 7.10 -37.49
CA PRO A 601 33.18 8.13 -37.64
C PRO A 601 33.69 9.52 -37.25
N THR A 602 33.22 10.55 -37.95
CA THR A 602 33.57 11.95 -37.61
C THR A 602 32.79 12.44 -36.39
N ARG A 603 33.19 13.58 -35.82
CA ARG A 603 32.42 14.23 -34.74
C ARG A 603 30.96 14.49 -35.16
N GLU A 604 30.76 14.92 -36.40
CA GLU A 604 29.43 15.19 -36.96
C GLU A 604 28.60 13.91 -37.07
N ASP A 605 29.20 12.80 -37.51
CA ASP A 605 28.51 11.51 -37.56
C ASP A 605 28.08 11.04 -36.16
N LEU A 606 28.96 11.20 -35.18
CA LEU A 606 28.72 10.81 -33.78
C LEU A 606 27.65 11.69 -33.11
N SER A 607 27.53 12.96 -33.49
CA SER A 607 26.55 13.88 -32.89
C SER A 607 25.22 13.95 -33.65
N THR A 608 25.07 13.30 -34.81
CA THR A 608 23.87 13.45 -35.66
C THR A 608 22.95 12.23 -35.60
N LEU A 609 21.73 12.43 -35.08
CA LEU A 609 20.63 11.48 -35.14
C LEU A 609 19.89 11.65 -36.47
N ARG A 610 19.77 10.56 -37.23
CA ARG A 610 19.15 10.58 -38.57
C ARG A 610 17.83 9.84 -38.60
N LEU A 611 17.07 10.08 -39.67
CA LEU A 611 15.75 9.48 -39.88
C LEU A 611 15.68 7.95 -39.65
N PRO A 612 16.63 7.13 -40.15
CA PRO A 612 16.59 5.68 -39.89
C PRO A 612 16.67 5.31 -38.41
N ASP A 613 17.43 6.07 -37.61
CA ASP A 613 17.58 5.80 -36.17
C ASP A 613 16.27 6.08 -35.44
N LEU A 614 15.65 7.22 -35.76
CA LEU A 614 14.38 7.65 -35.23
C LEU A 614 13.25 6.67 -35.59
N MET A 615 13.21 6.21 -36.84
CA MET A 615 12.17 5.28 -37.30
C MET A 615 12.26 3.92 -36.63
N GLN A 616 13.46 3.39 -36.44
CA GLN A 616 13.68 2.14 -35.69
C GLN A 616 13.30 2.31 -34.21
N ALA A 617 13.75 3.41 -33.60
CA ALA A 617 13.41 3.75 -32.22
C ALA A 617 11.88 3.86 -32.02
N TYR A 618 11.20 4.55 -32.92
CA TYR A 618 9.75 4.70 -32.85
C TYR A 618 9.01 3.38 -33.03
N GLY A 619 9.45 2.56 -34.00
CA GLY A 619 8.92 1.22 -34.21
C GLY A 619 9.04 0.35 -32.96
N GLU A 620 10.21 0.35 -32.31
CA GLU A 620 10.43 -0.40 -31.07
C GLU A 620 9.56 0.10 -29.92
N VAL A 621 9.49 1.43 -29.71
CA VAL A 621 8.68 2.03 -28.65
C VAL A 621 7.19 1.70 -28.81
N LEU A 622 6.69 1.62 -30.04
CA LEU A 622 5.31 1.21 -30.31
C LEU A 622 5.09 -0.30 -30.27
N SER A 623 6.10 -1.13 -30.54
CA SER A 623 6.00 -2.59 -30.50
C SER A 623 5.64 -3.14 -29.11
N GLY A 624 5.95 -2.39 -28.06
CA GLY A 624 5.55 -2.69 -26.68
C GLY A 624 4.05 -2.52 -26.40
N ARG A 625 3.31 -1.87 -27.31
CA ARG A 625 1.85 -1.91 -27.31
C ARG A 625 1.41 -3.14 -28.11
N GLY A 626 0.94 -4.18 -27.41
CA GLY A 626 0.31 -5.33 -28.05
C GLY A 626 -0.79 -4.91 -29.03
N PRO A 627 -1.23 -5.81 -29.94
CA PRO A 627 -2.24 -5.48 -30.94
C PRO A 627 -3.46 -4.87 -30.26
N LEU A 628 -3.85 -3.66 -30.69
CA LEU A 628 -5.09 -3.02 -30.24
C LEU A 628 -6.24 -3.99 -30.52
N GLU A 629 -6.89 -4.49 -29.47
CA GLU A 629 -8.24 -5.03 -29.62
C GLU A 629 -9.10 -3.89 -30.16
N ARG A 630 -9.39 -3.93 -31.46
CA ARG A 630 -10.42 -3.09 -32.06
C ARG A 630 -11.69 -3.38 -31.29
N GLY A 631 -12.16 -2.40 -30.52
CA GLY A 631 -13.48 -2.46 -29.90
C GLY A 631 -14.52 -2.74 -30.98
N PRO A 632 -15.55 -3.56 -30.69
CA PRO A 632 -16.60 -3.85 -31.66
C PRO A 632 -17.42 -2.56 -31.88
N GLY A 633 -17.05 -1.75 -32.87
CA GLY A 633 -17.75 -0.51 -33.14
C GLY A 633 -17.19 0.44 -34.20
N ASP A 634 -15.92 0.35 -34.61
CA ASP A 634 -15.43 1.31 -35.61
C ASP A 634 -15.81 0.91 -37.05
N PRO A 635 -16.52 1.78 -37.79
CA PRO A 635 -16.87 1.52 -39.18
C PRO A 635 -15.62 1.59 -40.08
N LEU A 636 -15.57 0.67 -41.04
CA LEU A 636 -14.55 0.62 -42.08
C LEU A 636 -14.62 1.90 -42.93
N GLY A 637 -13.57 2.73 -42.85
CA GLY A 637 -13.31 3.86 -43.74
C GLY A 637 -11.98 3.67 -44.44
#